data_AF-A0AAI9WM09-F1
#
_entry.id   AF-A0AAI9WM09-F1
#
_cell.length_a   1.000
_cell.length_b   1.000
_cell.length_c   1.000
_cell.angle_alpha   90.00
_cell.angle_beta   90.00
_cell.angle_gamma   90.00
#
_symmetry.space_group_name_H-M   'P 1'
#
loop_
_entity.id
_entity.type
_entity.pdbx_description
1 polymer ?
#
loop_
_entity_poly.entity_id
_entity_poly.type
_entity_poly.pdbx_seq_one_letter_code
_entity_poly.pdbx_strand_id
1 'polypeptide(L)'
;MTQRAVNSGSPSPQGDASAEGGSAVRAWRRVRDWFRENSWSAGSAVLLFVILLILAWPYIAITILPGHGGVFYSRFFGGVERDRIYDEGIHFIWPWNRMYDFDARIQQEAYDMVILMDSGMSVQVSLVCNHHLIKDRLPELLQTVGEDYRKRLLLPALNTSVRSVLGNYDFEDSHWMLRRLQDEVQTKAIELLQSYPVIVDTVAVTNITLPERLSEAINRKQEANQNYLAERFRVMQAEQQFRRSYIEAEAVRVTQETVSAGLTEPFLRWSGIQATRDLAASPNAKMVLIGGGKDGLPVILNPDAPNSLMDNKAPSRQNQEKEKSDAAEKNESLTAPEALTAEKLKTETGQSLLERSENALSDITKRLDRMSSGILEELSAGIKAKRD
;
A
#
# COMPACT_ATOMS: atom_id res chain seq x y z
N MET A 1 34.36 91.74 -86.72
CA MET A 1 34.99 92.99 -86.23
C MET A 1 34.10 93.51 -85.13
N THR A 2 34.36 93.24 -83.86
CA THR A 2 35.34 93.99 -83.05
C THR A 2 35.87 93.12 -81.90
N GLN A 3 37.19 93.02 -81.80
CA GLN A 3 37.90 92.47 -80.66
C GLN A 3 38.05 93.53 -79.57
N ARG A 4 37.91 93.14 -78.30
CA ARG A 4 38.90 93.50 -77.27
C ARG A 4 38.80 92.54 -76.09
N ALA A 5 39.95 91.94 -75.78
CA ALA A 5 40.20 91.02 -74.68
C ALA A 5 40.43 91.75 -73.35
N VAL A 6 40.31 91.02 -72.24
CA VAL A 6 41.12 90.98 -70.98
C VAL A 6 40.33 90.10 -69.99
N ASN A 7 40.69 88.82 -69.84
CA ASN A 7 41.60 88.23 -68.83
C ASN A 7 40.97 88.01 -67.44
N SER A 8 40.77 86.74 -67.04
CA SER A 8 41.17 86.22 -65.72
C SER A 8 40.85 84.71 -65.55
N GLY A 9 41.92 83.92 -65.42
CA GLY A 9 42.10 82.82 -64.45
C GLY A 9 41.07 81.68 -64.32
N SER A 10 41.44 80.50 -64.85
CA SER A 10 41.21 79.17 -64.24
C SER A 10 41.92 79.08 -62.86
N PRO A 11 41.59 78.17 -61.90
CA PRO A 11 41.30 76.74 -62.13
C PRO A 11 40.31 76.04 -61.16
N SER A 12 40.03 74.76 -61.46
CA SER A 12 39.55 73.71 -60.56
C SER A 12 40.51 73.43 -59.39
N PRO A 13 40.01 72.88 -58.26
CA PRO A 13 40.35 71.50 -57.85
C PRO A 13 39.18 70.79 -57.14
N GLN A 14 38.82 69.52 -57.42
CA GLN A 14 39.42 68.28 -56.90
C GLN A 14 39.75 68.27 -55.39
N GLY A 15 38.96 67.50 -54.61
CA GLY A 15 39.47 66.76 -53.46
C GLY A 15 39.08 67.23 -52.05
N ASP A 16 37.81 67.05 -51.63
CA ASP A 16 37.44 67.03 -50.20
C ASP A 16 37.39 65.58 -49.68
N ALA A 17 38.57 65.00 -49.46
CA ALA A 17 38.77 63.77 -48.71
C ALA A 17 39.61 64.07 -47.47
N SER A 18 39.17 64.97 -46.58
CA SER A 18 39.86 65.26 -45.30
C SER A 18 38.97 65.71 -44.14
N ALA A 19 37.64 65.58 -44.21
CA ALA A 19 36.74 66.20 -43.23
C ALA A 19 36.34 65.33 -42.02
N GLU A 20 36.69 64.03 -41.99
CA GLU A 20 36.21 63.13 -40.92
C GLU A 20 37.12 63.05 -39.67
N GLY A 21 38.40 63.41 -39.78
CA GLY A 21 39.34 63.33 -38.64
C GLY A 21 39.20 64.46 -37.60
N GLY A 22 38.58 65.59 -37.95
CA GLY A 22 38.56 66.81 -37.13
C GLY A 22 37.30 67.03 -36.29
N SER A 23 36.23 66.26 -36.51
CA SER A 23 34.96 66.40 -35.77
C SER A 23 35.04 65.77 -34.38
N ALA A 24 35.60 64.56 -34.28
CA ALA A 24 35.82 63.83 -33.03
C ALA A 24 36.78 64.57 -32.08
N VAL A 25 37.85 65.16 -32.63
CA VAL A 25 38.86 65.90 -31.86
C VAL A 25 38.29 67.21 -31.27
N ARG A 26 37.38 67.88 -32.00
CA ARG A 26 36.69 69.09 -31.52
C ARG A 26 35.55 68.79 -30.55
N ALA A 27 34.90 67.63 -30.67
CA ALA A 27 33.94 67.15 -29.68
C ALA A 27 34.63 66.80 -28.35
N TRP A 28 35.78 66.10 -28.41
CA TRP A 28 36.59 65.77 -27.24
C TRP A 28 37.12 67.00 -26.49
N ARG A 29 37.52 68.05 -27.22
CA ARG A 29 37.98 69.31 -26.61
C ARG A 29 36.86 70.04 -25.86
N ARG A 30 35.66 70.12 -26.44
CA ARG A 30 34.48 70.73 -25.79
C ARG A 30 34.02 69.96 -24.55
N VAL A 31 34.03 68.63 -24.59
CA VAL A 31 33.72 67.78 -23.43
C VAL A 31 34.73 68.01 -22.31
N ARG A 32 36.02 68.11 -22.64
CA ARG A 32 37.10 68.34 -21.67
C ARG A 32 37.02 69.72 -20.99
N ASP A 33 36.72 70.76 -21.75
CA ASP A 33 36.66 72.13 -21.21
C ASP A 33 35.39 72.33 -20.36
N TRP A 34 34.26 71.71 -20.75
CA TRP A 34 33.03 71.63 -19.93
C TRP A 34 33.25 70.86 -18.62
N PHE A 35 34.00 69.76 -18.65
CA PHE A 35 34.35 68.98 -17.45
C PHE A 35 35.17 69.79 -16.42
N ARG A 36 35.90 70.81 -16.87
CA ARG A 36 36.77 71.64 -16.00
C ARG A 36 36.01 72.77 -15.32
N GLU A 37 35.01 73.34 -15.99
CA GLU A 37 34.13 74.40 -15.44
C GLU A 37 33.00 73.83 -14.57
N ASN A 38 32.55 72.61 -14.84
CA ASN A 38 31.42 71.97 -14.18
C ASN A 38 31.83 70.70 -13.40
N SER A 39 33.08 70.65 -12.93
CA SER A 39 33.71 69.48 -12.30
C SER A 39 32.95 68.96 -11.08
N TRP A 40 32.31 69.84 -10.31
CA TRP A 40 31.48 69.44 -9.15
C TRP A 40 30.24 68.66 -9.61
N SER A 41 29.45 69.15 -10.58
CA SER A 41 28.22 68.44 -10.98
C SER A 41 28.50 67.24 -11.89
N ALA A 42 29.59 67.26 -12.65
CA ALA A 42 30.10 66.07 -13.33
C ALA A 42 30.56 65.01 -12.30
N GLY A 43 31.24 65.42 -11.23
CA GLY A 43 31.64 64.54 -10.13
C GLY A 43 30.46 63.95 -9.37
N SER A 44 29.43 64.75 -9.06
CA SER A 44 28.22 64.25 -8.39
C SER A 44 27.39 63.33 -9.30
N ALA A 45 27.32 63.60 -10.61
CA ALA A 45 26.66 62.72 -11.57
C ALA A 45 27.37 61.37 -11.69
N VAL A 46 28.71 61.36 -11.72
CA VAL A 46 29.50 60.12 -11.72
C VAL A 46 29.31 59.36 -10.42
N LEU A 47 29.34 60.04 -9.27
CA LEU A 47 29.12 59.41 -7.97
C LEU A 47 27.71 58.79 -7.88
N LEU A 48 26.68 59.50 -8.35
CA LEU A 48 25.31 59.00 -8.39
C LEU A 48 25.16 57.81 -9.35
N PHE A 49 25.83 57.83 -10.50
CA PHE A 49 25.87 56.70 -11.41
C PHE A 49 26.55 55.47 -10.79
N VAL A 50 27.68 55.67 -10.09
CA VAL A 50 28.37 54.59 -9.37
C VAL A 50 27.50 54.02 -8.25
N ILE A 51 26.84 54.88 -7.47
CA ILE A 51 25.88 54.45 -6.44
C ILE A 51 24.74 53.65 -7.08
N LEU A 52 24.16 54.12 -8.18
CA LEU A 52 23.11 53.41 -8.91
C LEU A 52 23.59 52.05 -9.42
N LEU A 53 24.82 51.97 -9.92
CA LEU A 53 25.41 50.72 -10.41
C LEU A 53 25.69 49.73 -9.27
N ILE A 54 26.16 50.20 -8.12
CA ILE A 54 26.32 49.38 -6.91
C ILE A 54 24.95 48.88 -6.42
N LEU A 55 23.93 49.75 -6.41
CA LEU A 55 22.58 49.38 -5.99
C LEU A 55 21.93 48.38 -6.97
N ALA A 56 22.25 48.49 -8.26
CA ALA A 56 21.77 47.62 -9.32
C ALA A 56 22.59 46.32 -9.46
N TRP A 57 23.79 46.24 -8.88
CA TRP A 57 24.69 45.09 -8.96
C TRP A 57 24.00 43.73 -8.69
N PRO A 58 23.21 43.54 -7.61
CA PRO A 58 22.53 42.26 -7.35
C PRO A 58 21.44 41.92 -8.37
N TYR A 59 20.94 42.89 -9.14
CA TYR A 59 19.96 42.67 -10.20
C TYR A 59 20.60 42.38 -11.57
N ILE A 60 21.90 42.66 -11.71
CA ILE A 60 22.64 42.52 -12.96
C ILE A 60 23.38 41.19 -13.03
N ALA A 61 24.06 40.81 -11.94
CA ALA A 61 24.87 39.60 -11.89
C ALA A 61 24.06 38.45 -11.27
N ILE A 62 23.60 37.52 -12.10
CA ILE A 62 22.87 36.33 -11.66
C ILE A 62 23.76 35.11 -11.87
N THR A 63 23.88 34.28 -10.83
CA THR A 63 24.65 33.03 -10.87
C THR A 63 23.71 31.84 -11.00
N ILE A 64 23.85 31.07 -12.07
CA ILE A 64 23.10 29.83 -12.28
C ILE A 64 23.96 28.68 -11.77
N LEU A 65 23.37 27.86 -10.88
CA LEU A 65 24.05 26.71 -10.29
C LEU A 65 24.20 25.57 -11.30
N PRO A 66 25.16 24.64 -11.07
CA PRO A 66 25.31 23.49 -11.96
C PRO A 66 24.02 22.67 -12.05
N GLY A 67 23.72 22.08 -13.20
CA GLY A 67 22.49 21.31 -13.37
C GLY A 67 21.17 22.10 -13.32
N HIS A 68 21.23 23.43 -13.13
CA HIS A 68 20.10 24.31 -13.34
C HIS A 68 20.11 24.85 -14.78
N GLY A 69 19.00 25.41 -15.24
CA GLY A 69 18.86 26.06 -16.53
C GLY A 69 18.14 27.40 -16.39
N GLY A 70 18.78 28.45 -16.91
CA GLY A 70 18.23 29.80 -16.90
C GLY A 70 17.38 30.09 -18.13
N VAL A 71 16.18 30.61 -17.91
CA VAL A 71 15.30 31.14 -18.96
C VAL A 71 15.25 32.66 -18.88
N PHE A 72 15.65 33.31 -19.97
CA PHE A 72 15.70 34.77 -20.04
C PHE A 72 14.36 35.38 -20.45
N TYR A 73 13.95 36.39 -19.69
CA TYR A 73 12.75 37.18 -19.93
C TYR A 73 13.08 38.66 -20.12
N SER A 74 12.85 39.15 -21.33
CA SER A 74 12.95 40.56 -21.73
C SER A 74 11.67 41.32 -21.44
N ARG A 75 11.71 42.25 -20.46
CA ARG A 75 10.51 42.96 -20.00
C ARG A 75 9.92 43.95 -21.03
N PHE A 76 10.75 44.52 -21.90
CA PHE A 76 10.32 45.61 -22.80
C PHE A 76 10.25 45.24 -24.29
N PHE A 77 11.07 44.29 -24.79
CA PHE A 77 11.27 44.16 -26.24
C PHE A 77 11.37 42.71 -26.78
N GLY A 78 10.87 41.69 -26.07
CA GLY A 78 10.99 40.33 -26.61
C GLY A 78 10.31 39.20 -25.83
N GLY A 79 9.78 39.46 -24.63
CA GLY A 79 9.16 38.40 -23.83
C GLY A 79 10.17 37.32 -23.43
N VAL A 80 9.74 36.06 -23.40
CA VAL A 80 10.60 34.92 -23.06
C VAL A 80 11.37 34.46 -24.30
N GLU A 81 12.69 34.43 -24.21
CA GLU A 81 13.57 33.93 -25.27
C GLU A 81 13.49 32.40 -25.35
N ARG A 82 13.13 31.87 -26.53
CA ARG A 82 12.91 30.43 -26.73
C ARG A 82 14.12 29.67 -27.25
N ASP A 83 14.98 30.35 -28.01
CA ASP A 83 16.06 29.71 -28.77
C ASP A 83 17.34 29.50 -27.96
N ARG A 84 17.42 30.11 -26.77
CA ARG A 84 18.62 30.06 -25.94
C ARG A 84 18.27 29.75 -24.49
N ILE A 85 18.94 28.73 -23.97
CA ILE A 85 18.98 28.42 -22.54
C ILE A 85 20.33 28.87 -22.02
N TYR A 86 20.32 29.42 -20.81
CA TYR A 86 21.53 29.87 -20.13
C TYR A 86 22.01 28.73 -19.22
N ASP A 87 23.16 28.16 -19.57
CA ASP A 87 23.82 27.12 -18.78
C ASP A 87 24.43 27.68 -17.50
N GLU A 88 25.03 26.80 -16.69
CA GLU A 88 25.71 27.14 -15.44
C GLU A 88 26.78 28.24 -15.60
N GLY A 89 26.86 29.14 -14.60
CA GLY A 89 27.81 30.24 -14.60
C GLY A 89 27.22 31.60 -14.22
N ILE A 90 28.05 32.64 -14.33
CA ILE A 90 27.66 34.03 -14.06
C ILE A 90 27.16 34.66 -15.35
N HIS A 91 25.91 35.10 -15.35
CA HIS A 91 25.31 35.80 -16.47
C HIS A 91 24.97 37.23 -16.08
N PHE A 92 25.31 38.17 -16.97
CA PHE A 92 25.02 39.58 -16.78
C PHE A 92 23.78 39.96 -17.58
N ILE A 93 22.73 40.35 -16.87
CA ILE A 93 21.50 40.84 -17.49
C ILE A 93 21.25 42.29 -17.11
N TRP A 94 20.49 43.01 -17.93
CA TRP A 94 20.04 44.34 -17.57
C TRP A 94 19.05 44.28 -16.39
N PRO A 95 19.07 45.26 -15.46
CA PRO A 95 18.30 45.21 -14.21
C PRO A 95 16.77 45.26 -14.40
N TRP A 96 16.29 45.57 -15.62
CA TRP A 96 14.87 45.52 -15.96
C TRP A 96 14.41 44.18 -16.54
N ASN A 97 15.33 43.29 -16.92
CA ASN A 97 15.04 41.94 -17.37
C ASN A 97 15.03 40.97 -16.20
N ARG A 98 14.48 39.77 -16.39
CA ARG A 98 14.49 38.72 -15.37
C ARG A 98 15.07 37.44 -15.95
N MET A 99 15.84 36.73 -15.14
CA MET A 99 16.26 35.36 -15.41
C MET A 99 15.49 34.46 -14.44
N TYR A 100 14.80 33.46 -14.99
CA TYR A 100 14.15 32.42 -14.19
C TYR A 100 15.10 31.23 -14.09
N ASP A 101 15.40 30.81 -12.87
CA ASP A 101 16.30 29.69 -12.59
C ASP A 101 15.46 28.43 -12.32
N PHE A 102 15.66 27.40 -13.14
CA PHE A 102 15.00 26.11 -13.00
C PHE A 102 16.01 25.02 -12.70
N ASP A 103 15.81 24.31 -11.60
CA ASP A 103 16.58 23.10 -11.32
C ASP A 103 16.09 21.95 -12.22
N ALA A 104 16.99 21.46 -13.09
CA ALA A 104 16.70 20.38 -14.03
C ALA A 104 17.18 19.01 -13.53
N ARG A 105 17.63 18.91 -12.28
CA ARG A 105 18.00 17.66 -11.63
C ARG A 105 16.75 16.88 -11.22
N ILE A 106 16.94 15.63 -10.80
CA ILE A 106 15.86 14.83 -10.20
C ILE A 106 15.48 15.45 -8.86
N GLN A 107 14.20 15.77 -8.72
CA GLN A 107 13.60 16.34 -7.53
C GLN A 107 12.58 15.35 -6.98
N GLN A 108 12.54 15.22 -5.66
CA GLN A 108 11.59 14.38 -4.96
C GLN A 108 10.61 15.25 -4.19
N GLU A 109 9.32 15.04 -4.44
CA GLU A 109 8.25 15.75 -3.75
C GLU A 109 7.21 14.80 -3.19
N ALA A 110 6.88 15.02 -1.92
CA ALA A 110 5.80 14.30 -1.25
C ALA A 110 4.49 15.10 -1.39
N TYR A 111 3.42 14.39 -1.72
CA TYR A 111 2.08 14.93 -1.91
C TYR A 111 1.09 14.14 -1.07
N ASP A 112 0.34 14.86 -0.25
CA ASP A 112 -0.80 14.33 0.50
C ASP A 112 -2.07 14.87 -0.13
N MET A 113 -2.97 13.98 -0.51
CA MET A 113 -4.21 14.36 -1.19
C MET A 113 -5.41 13.56 -0.71
N VAL A 114 -6.54 14.25 -0.59
CA VAL A 114 -7.83 13.66 -0.23
C VAL A 114 -8.61 13.42 -1.52
N ILE A 115 -8.87 12.16 -1.83
CA ILE A 115 -9.52 11.74 -3.05
C ILE A 115 -10.89 11.18 -2.70
N LEU A 116 -11.91 11.64 -3.42
CA LEU A 116 -13.26 11.09 -3.33
C LEU A 116 -13.38 9.92 -4.29
N MET A 117 -13.69 8.74 -3.75
CA MET A 117 -13.95 7.53 -4.51
C MET A 117 -15.35 7.54 -5.13
N ASP A 118 -15.57 6.67 -6.11
CA ASP A 118 -16.87 6.49 -6.75
C ASP A 118 -17.93 5.97 -5.77
N SER A 119 -17.50 5.29 -4.70
CA SER A 119 -18.34 4.90 -3.56
C SER A 119 -18.80 6.07 -2.68
N GLY A 120 -18.34 7.29 -2.94
CA GLY A 120 -18.65 8.49 -2.15
C GLY A 120 -17.83 8.64 -0.87
N MET A 121 -16.86 7.77 -0.62
CA MET A 121 -15.96 7.85 0.53
C MET A 121 -14.68 8.61 0.20
N SER A 122 -14.18 9.42 1.13
CA SER A 122 -12.94 10.17 0.98
C SER A 122 -11.76 9.35 1.51
N VAL A 123 -10.73 9.13 0.70
CA VAL A 123 -9.50 8.43 1.10
C VAL A 123 -8.32 9.39 1.02
N GLN A 124 -7.47 9.33 2.02
CA GLN A 124 -6.23 10.11 2.04
C GLN A 124 -5.12 9.26 1.43
N VAL A 125 -4.44 9.80 0.42
CA VAL A 125 -3.30 9.15 -0.22
C VAL A 125 -2.07 10.02 -0.08
N SER A 126 -1.02 9.41 0.43
CA SER A 126 0.32 9.98 0.49
C SER A 126 1.18 9.32 -0.57
N LEU A 127 1.69 10.13 -1.50
CA LEU A 127 2.56 9.67 -2.58
C LEU A 127 3.82 10.51 -2.65
N VAL A 128 4.86 9.93 -3.23
CA VAL A 128 6.13 10.58 -3.52
C VAL A 128 6.34 10.53 -5.03
N CYS A 129 6.59 11.67 -5.64
CA CYS A 129 6.89 11.79 -7.06
C CYS A 129 8.33 12.23 -7.24
N ASN A 130 9.07 11.48 -8.04
CA ASN A 130 10.38 11.88 -8.55
C ASN A 130 10.20 12.41 -9.97
N HIS A 131 10.63 13.64 -10.22
CA HIS A 131 10.53 14.28 -11.51
C HIS A 131 11.76 15.12 -11.82
N HIS A 132 12.00 15.38 -13.11
CA HIS A 132 13.00 16.33 -13.57
C HIS A 132 12.49 17.10 -14.80
N LEU A 133 13.14 18.23 -15.09
CA LEU A 133 12.79 19.09 -16.21
C LEU A 133 13.67 18.82 -17.42
N ILE A 134 13.08 18.90 -18.62
CA ILE A 134 13.86 18.84 -19.87
C ILE A 134 14.48 20.21 -20.09
N LYS A 135 15.82 20.31 -19.95
CA LYS A 135 16.57 21.56 -20.09
C LYS A 135 16.23 22.31 -21.38
N ASP A 136 16.18 21.59 -22.51
CA ASP A 136 15.94 22.14 -23.84
C ASP A 136 14.56 22.79 -24.02
N ARG A 137 13.60 22.48 -23.13
CA ARG A 137 12.21 22.96 -23.22
C ARG A 137 11.79 23.79 -22.00
N LEU A 138 12.74 24.29 -21.21
CA LEU A 138 12.45 25.20 -20.09
C LEU A 138 11.72 26.50 -20.51
N PRO A 139 12.04 27.14 -21.66
CA PRO A 139 11.28 28.32 -22.10
C PRO A 139 9.80 28.03 -22.35
N GLU A 140 9.49 26.82 -22.83
CA GLU A 140 8.11 26.37 -23.05
C GLU A 140 7.38 26.17 -21.72
N LEU A 141 8.05 25.59 -20.71
CA LEU A 141 7.50 25.41 -19.37
C LEU A 141 7.06 26.74 -18.75
N LEU A 142 7.95 27.74 -18.82
CA LEU A 142 7.71 29.07 -18.24
C LEU A 142 6.52 29.77 -18.93
N GLN A 143 6.34 29.59 -20.24
CA GLN A 143 5.25 30.22 -20.98
C GLN A 143 3.90 29.51 -20.79
N THR A 144 3.90 28.18 -20.73
CA THR A 144 2.67 27.38 -20.64
C THR A 144 2.14 27.29 -19.22
N VAL A 145 3.01 27.02 -18.24
CA VAL A 145 2.62 26.75 -16.85
C VAL A 145 3.10 27.85 -15.90
N GLY A 146 4.33 28.32 -16.11
CA GLY A 146 5.03 29.26 -15.25
C GLY A 146 5.98 28.58 -14.25
N GLU A 147 6.52 29.38 -13.33
CA GLU A 147 7.48 28.94 -12.30
C GLU A 147 6.89 27.91 -11.31
N ASP A 148 5.60 28.05 -10.99
CA ASP A 148 4.86 27.18 -10.07
C ASP A 148 4.36 25.86 -10.72
N TYR A 149 5.15 25.27 -11.62
CA TYR A 149 4.72 24.09 -12.38
C TYR A 149 4.34 22.90 -11.48
N ARG A 150 5.00 22.75 -10.32
CA ARG A 150 4.71 21.71 -9.32
C ARG A 150 3.26 21.77 -8.83
N LYS A 151 2.78 22.96 -8.46
CA LYS A 151 1.42 23.16 -7.91
C LYS A 151 0.36 23.25 -9.00
N ARG A 152 0.71 23.78 -10.17
CA ARG A 152 -0.25 24.06 -11.25
C ARG A 152 -0.40 22.91 -12.24
N LEU A 153 0.63 22.08 -12.40
CA LEU A 153 0.64 20.98 -13.35
C LEU A 153 0.83 19.63 -12.64
N LEU A 154 1.92 19.46 -11.87
CA LEU A 154 2.28 18.15 -11.33
C LEU A 154 1.23 17.64 -10.33
N LEU A 155 0.86 18.46 -9.34
CA LEU A 155 -0.14 18.10 -8.33
C LEU A 155 -1.51 17.75 -8.95
N PRO A 156 -2.11 18.57 -9.85
CA PRO A 156 -3.35 18.19 -10.53
C PRO A 156 -3.24 16.91 -11.35
N ALA A 157 -2.14 16.72 -12.10
CA ALA A 157 -1.94 15.52 -12.92
C ALA A 157 -1.85 14.25 -12.06
N LEU A 158 -1.12 14.31 -10.94
CA LEU A 158 -1.05 13.22 -9.97
C LEU A 158 -2.42 12.95 -9.32
N ASN A 159 -3.15 13.99 -8.92
CA ASN A 159 -4.48 13.86 -8.36
C ASN A 159 -5.45 13.19 -9.33
N THR A 160 -5.48 13.62 -10.59
CA THR A 160 -6.28 12.98 -11.64
C THR A 160 -5.86 11.53 -11.88
N SER A 161 -4.56 11.23 -11.90
CA SER A 161 -4.04 9.87 -12.11
C SER A 161 -4.50 8.94 -11.00
N VAL A 162 -4.29 9.31 -9.73
CA VAL A 162 -4.69 8.47 -8.60
C VAL A 162 -6.20 8.37 -8.48
N ARG A 163 -6.95 9.45 -8.74
CA ARG A 163 -8.42 9.39 -8.76
C ARG A 163 -8.93 8.40 -9.83
N SER A 164 -8.35 8.44 -11.03
CA SER A 164 -8.72 7.54 -12.12
C SER A 164 -8.42 6.08 -11.78
N VAL A 165 -7.35 5.81 -11.04
CA VAL A 165 -7.00 4.45 -10.63
C VAL A 165 -7.91 4.01 -9.48
N LEU A 166 -7.95 4.75 -8.36
CA LEU A 166 -8.72 4.39 -7.16
C LEU A 166 -10.23 4.22 -7.38
N GLY A 167 -10.84 4.94 -8.33
CA GLY A 167 -12.26 4.75 -8.66
C GLY A 167 -12.60 3.32 -9.07
N ASN A 168 -11.62 2.60 -9.65
CA ASN A 168 -11.79 1.26 -10.19
C ASN A 168 -11.38 0.11 -9.25
N TYR A 169 -10.85 0.40 -8.05
CA TYR A 169 -10.32 -0.64 -7.13
C TYR A 169 -11.17 -0.82 -5.88
N ASP A 170 -11.32 -2.08 -5.47
CA ASP A 170 -11.85 -2.47 -4.16
C ASP A 170 -10.70 -2.77 -3.19
N PHE A 171 -10.87 -2.40 -1.91
CA PHE A 171 -9.82 -2.39 -0.89
C PHE A 171 -9.64 -3.73 -0.16
N GLU A 172 -10.04 -4.84 -0.78
CA GLU A 172 -10.12 -6.14 -0.10
C GLU A 172 -8.75 -6.70 0.31
N ASP A 173 -7.68 -6.39 -0.43
CA ASP A 173 -6.32 -6.80 -0.09
C ASP A 173 -5.31 -5.67 -0.41
N SER A 174 -4.90 -4.94 0.62
CA SER A 174 -4.17 -3.68 0.46
C SER A 174 -2.77 -3.83 -0.15
N HIS A 175 -2.04 -4.91 0.13
CA HIS A 175 -0.60 -4.96 -0.16
C HIS A 175 -0.26 -5.23 -1.64
N TRP A 176 -0.95 -6.16 -2.29
CA TRP A 176 -0.75 -6.39 -3.72
C TRP A 176 -1.40 -5.29 -4.56
N MET A 177 -2.48 -4.68 -4.04
CA MET A 177 -3.13 -3.52 -4.63
C MET A 177 -2.18 -2.32 -4.71
N LEU A 178 -1.42 -2.02 -3.65
CA LEU A 178 -0.48 -0.88 -3.61
C LEU A 178 0.55 -0.90 -4.76
N ARG A 179 1.16 -2.05 -5.04
CA ARG A 179 2.14 -2.18 -6.14
C ARG A 179 1.49 -1.97 -7.50
N ARG A 180 0.35 -2.61 -7.74
CA ARG A 180 -0.37 -2.47 -9.01
C ARG A 180 -0.88 -1.04 -9.22
N LEU A 181 -1.36 -0.43 -8.15
CA LEU A 181 -1.79 0.96 -8.14
C LEU A 181 -0.62 1.90 -8.43
N GLN A 182 0.56 1.64 -7.88
CA GLN A 182 1.77 2.42 -8.18
C GLN A 182 2.09 2.41 -9.69
N ASP A 183 2.15 1.23 -10.30
CA ASP A 183 2.48 1.08 -11.73
C ASP A 183 1.43 1.76 -12.63
N GLU A 184 0.15 1.61 -12.28
CA GLU A 184 -0.96 2.19 -13.05
C GLU A 184 -1.01 3.72 -12.91
N VAL A 185 -0.81 4.23 -11.69
CA VAL A 185 -0.72 5.67 -11.42
C VAL A 185 0.48 6.27 -12.15
N GLN A 186 1.64 5.62 -12.12
CA GLN A 186 2.82 6.09 -12.83
C GLN A 186 2.56 6.15 -14.34
N THR A 187 1.97 5.10 -14.91
CA THR A 187 1.64 5.05 -16.34
C THR A 187 0.69 6.19 -16.72
N LYS A 188 -0.35 6.43 -15.92
CA LYS A 188 -1.32 7.51 -16.15
C LYS A 188 -0.70 8.90 -15.96
N ALA A 189 0.17 9.07 -14.97
CA ALA A 189 0.86 10.33 -14.74
C ALA A 189 1.78 10.67 -15.92
N ILE A 190 2.53 9.69 -16.43
CA ILE A 190 3.39 9.85 -17.62
C ILE A 190 2.54 10.21 -18.84
N GLU A 191 1.42 9.52 -19.07
CA GLU A 191 0.50 9.79 -20.19
C GLU A 191 -0.04 11.24 -20.15
N LEU A 192 -0.47 11.73 -18.98
CA LEU A 192 -0.99 13.09 -18.82
C LEU A 192 0.09 14.16 -18.96
N LEU A 193 1.31 13.88 -18.52
CA LEU A 193 2.42 14.84 -18.50
C LEU A 193 3.27 14.83 -19.76
N GLN A 194 3.07 13.87 -20.67
CA GLN A 194 3.87 13.71 -21.89
C GLN A 194 3.87 14.93 -22.81
N SER A 195 2.82 15.75 -22.75
CA SER A 195 2.70 16.98 -23.55
C SER A 195 3.51 18.16 -22.98
N TYR A 196 3.96 18.06 -21.73
CA TYR A 196 4.68 19.11 -21.01
C TYR A 196 6.17 18.78 -20.89
N PRO A 197 7.04 19.79 -20.72
CA PRO A 197 8.48 19.59 -20.58
C PRO A 197 8.90 19.14 -19.16
N VAL A 198 8.14 18.22 -18.57
CA VAL A 198 8.36 17.62 -17.25
C VAL A 198 8.37 16.11 -17.41
N ILE A 199 9.44 15.45 -16.97
CA ILE A 199 9.55 13.99 -16.99
C ILE A 199 9.31 13.48 -15.58
N VAL A 200 8.42 12.48 -15.46
CA VAL A 200 8.19 11.75 -14.22
C VAL A 200 9.01 10.46 -14.26
N ASP A 201 9.96 10.34 -13.35
CA ASP A 201 10.84 9.17 -13.26
C ASP A 201 10.16 8.04 -12.48
N THR A 202 9.55 8.36 -11.34
CA THR A 202 8.91 7.36 -10.48
C THR A 202 7.81 8.01 -9.67
N VAL A 203 6.67 7.34 -9.56
CA VAL A 203 5.63 7.68 -8.59
C VAL A 203 5.55 6.52 -7.62
N ALA A 204 5.68 6.79 -6.33
CA ALA A 204 5.59 5.79 -5.27
C ALA A 204 4.43 6.14 -4.34
N VAL A 205 3.54 5.19 -4.09
CA VAL A 205 2.44 5.38 -3.13
C VAL A 205 2.89 4.88 -1.77
N THR A 206 3.10 5.81 -0.85
CA THR A 206 3.66 5.53 0.48
C THR A 206 2.59 5.02 1.43
N ASN A 207 1.42 5.67 1.46
CA ASN A 207 0.36 5.32 2.37
C ASN A 207 -1.04 5.63 1.79
N ILE A 208 -2.01 4.81 2.17
CA ILE A 208 -3.43 5.00 1.85
C ILE A 208 -4.21 4.88 3.16
N THR A 209 -4.74 6.00 3.64
CA THR A 209 -5.54 6.05 4.87
C THR A 209 -7.02 6.06 4.51
N LEU A 210 -7.68 4.94 4.83
CA LEU A 210 -9.12 4.75 4.65
C LEU A 210 -9.92 5.41 5.79
N PRO A 211 -11.16 5.88 5.54
CA PRO A 211 -12.07 6.24 6.61
C PRO A 211 -12.29 5.10 7.59
N GLU A 212 -12.41 5.43 8.88
CA GLU A 212 -12.59 4.45 9.96
C GLU A 212 -13.76 3.49 9.68
N ARG A 213 -14.90 4.02 9.23
CA ARG A 213 -16.09 3.21 8.92
C ARG A 213 -15.83 2.14 7.85
N LEU A 214 -15.01 2.43 6.85
CA LEU A 214 -14.67 1.48 5.80
C LEU A 214 -13.68 0.45 6.30
N SER A 215 -12.64 0.91 7.02
CA SER A 215 -11.66 0.03 7.66
C SER A 215 -12.34 -0.99 8.57
N GLU A 216 -13.24 -0.55 9.45
CA GLU A 216 -14.02 -1.44 10.31
C GLU A 216 -14.87 -2.44 9.51
N ALA A 217 -15.54 -2.00 8.44
CA ALA A 217 -16.35 -2.86 7.61
C ALA A 217 -15.53 -3.94 6.89
N ILE A 218 -14.37 -3.57 6.35
CA ILE A 218 -13.41 -4.50 5.73
C ILE A 218 -12.90 -5.50 6.76
N ASN A 219 -12.47 -5.03 7.93
CA ASN A 219 -11.97 -5.89 9.00
C ASN A 219 -13.05 -6.88 9.47
N ARG A 220 -14.29 -6.44 9.65
CA ARG A 220 -15.42 -7.33 10.00
C ARG A 220 -15.72 -8.34 8.90
N LYS A 221 -15.69 -7.93 7.63
CA LYS A 221 -15.89 -8.85 6.49
C LYS A 221 -14.77 -9.88 6.41
N GLN A 222 -13.52 -9.45 6.60
CA GLN A 222 -12.36 -10.33 6.61
C GLN A 222 -12.44 -11.32 7.78
N GLU A 223 -12.76 -10.86 8.99
CA GLU A 223 -12.97 -11.72 10.15
C GLU A 223 -14.07 -12.75 9.90
N ALA A 224 -15.23 -12.32 9.38
CA ALA A 224 -16.32 -13.22 9.01
C ALA A 224 -15.89 -14.26 7.96
N ASN A 225 -15.11 -13.85 6.96
CA ASN A 225 -14.59 -14.76 5.93
C ASN A 225 -13.57 -15.76 6.52
N GLN A 226 -12.67 -15.31 7.39
CA GLN A 226 -11.73 -16.19 8.09
C GLN A 226 -12.46 -17.19 9.00
N ASN A 227 -13.49 -16.74 9.72
CA ASN A 227 -14.33 -17.62 10.54
C ASN A 227 -15.08 -18.65 9.69
N TYR A 228 -15.65 -18.23 8.56
CA TYR A 228 -16.29 -19.13 7.61
C TYR A 228 -15.31 -20.18 7.05
N LEU A 229 -14.11 -19.76 6.65
CA LEU A 229 -13.06 -20.66 6.18
C LEU A 229 -12.65 -21.64 7.27
N ALA A 230 -12.45 -21.17 8.51
CA ALA A 230 -12.09 -22.00 9.65
C ALA A 230 -13.15 -23.07 9.94
N GLU A 231 -14.44 -22.69 9.97
CA GLU A 231 -15.53 -23.65 10.15
C GLU A 231 -15.61 -24.66 9.01
N ARG A 232 -15.46 -24.21 7.76
CA ARG A 232 -15.39 -25.10 6.61
C ARG A 232 -14.26 -26.11 6.73
N PHE A 233 -13.07 -25.68 7.17
CA PHE A 233 -11.95 -26.58 7.42
C PHE A 233 -12.24 -27.56 8.56
N ARG A 234 -12.92 -27.14 9.63
CA ARG A 234 -13.35 -28.02 10.72
C ARG A 234 -14.31 -29.10 10.24
N VAL A 235 -15.31 -28.74 9.44
CA VAL A 235 -16.26 -29.70 8.85
C VAL A 235 -15.52 -30.69 7.95
N MET A 236 -14.63 -30.21 7.06
CA MET A 236 -13.83 -31.12 6.22
C MET A 236 -12.95 -32.06 7.04
N GLN A 237 -12.32 -31.59 8.12
CA GLN A 237 -11.55 -32.44 9.02
C GLN A 237 -12.43 -33.49 9.71
N ALA A 238 -13.61 -33.10 10.20
CA ALA A 238 -14.56 -34.01 10.83
C ALA A 238 -15.07 -35.07 9.84
N GLU A 239 -15.35 -34.70 8.60
CA GLU A 239 -15.74 -35.64 7.53
C GLU A 239 -14.63 -36.63 7.20
N GLN A 240 -13.38 -36.17 7.10
CA GLN A 240 -12.23 -37.05 6.86
C GLN A 240 -12.00 -38.00 8.04
N GLN A 241 -12.14 -37.50 9.27
CA GLN A 241 -12.01 -38.30 10.48
C GLN A 241 -13.14 -39.34 10.59
N PHE A 242 -14.37 -38.96 10.27
CA PHE A 242 -15.51 -39.87 10.21
C PHE A 242 -15.30 -40.95 9.14
N ARG A 243 -14.91 -40.54 7.92
CA ARG A 243 -14.63 -41.46 6.81
C ARG A 243 -13.54 -42.45 7.18
N ARG A 244 -12.47 -41.99 7.83
CA ARG A 244 -11.39 -42.85 8.32
C ARG A 244 -11.90 -43.87 9.35
N SER A 245 -12.61 -43.40 10.37
CA SER A 245 -13.18 -44.25 11.42
C SER A 245 -14.16 -45.29 10.86
N TYR A 246 -15.00 -44.88 9.90
CA TYR A 246 -15.92 -45.78 9.21
C TYR A 246 -15.19 -46.88 8.42
N ILE A 247 -14.14 -46.52 7.67
CA ILE A 247 -13.32 -47.49 6.93
C ILE A 247 -12.62 -48.46 7.90
N GLU A 248 -12.09 -47.96 9.03
CA GLU A 248 -11.45 -48.81 10.06
C GLU A 248 -12.47 -49.78 10.69
N ALA A 249 -13.66 -49.29 11.06
CA ALA A 249 -14.73 -50.12 11.62
C ALA A 249 -15.24 -51.18 10.63
N GLU A 250 -15.42 -50.81 9.36
CA GLU A 250 -15.83 -51.73 8.31
C GLU A 250 -14.73 -52.78 8.03
N ALA A 251 -13.46 -52.37 8.04
CA ALA A 251 -12.34 -53.30 7.92
C ALA A 251 -12.31 -54.31 9.08
N VAL A 252 -12.54 -53.86 10.32
CA VAL A 252 -12.65 -54.75 11.49
C VAL A 252 -13.84 -55.69 11.35
N ARG A 253 -15.01 -55.18 10.93
CA ARG A 253 -16.22 -56.00 10.71
C ARG A 253 -15.97 -57.11 9.70
N VAL A 254 -15.43 -56.77 8.53
CA VAL A 254 -15.11 -57.73 7.46
C VAL A 254 -14.06 -58.72 7.92
N THR A 255 -13.03 -58.26 8.64
CA THR A 255 -12.01 -59.14 9.21
C THR A 255 -12.61 -60.12 10.21
N GLN A 256 -13.48 -59.65 11.12
CA GLN A 256 -14.15 -60.50 12.10
C GLN A 256 -15.07 -61.51 11.43
N GLU A 257 -15.86 -61.09 10.42
CA GLU A 257 -16.73 -61.98 9.64
C GLU A 257 -15.92 -63.06 8.92
N THR A 258 -14.80 -62.68 8.30
CA THR A 258 -13.89 -63.60 7.59
C THR A 258 -13.20 -64.57 8.55
N VAL A 259 -12.69 -64.08 9.69
CA VAL A 259 -12.05 -64.90 10.72
C VAL A 259 -13.08 -65.85 11.32
N SER A 260 -14.26 -65.37 11.73
CA SER A 260 -15.32 -66.21 12.30
C SER A 260 -15.81 -67.29 11.33
N ALA A 261 -15.87 -67.03 10.02
CA ALA A 261 -16.15 -68.06 9.02
C ALA A 261 -15.03 -69.13 8.94
N GLY A 262 -13.78 -68.76 9.21
CA GLY A 262 -12.63 -69.67 9.27
C GLY A 262 -12.45 -70.40 10.61
N LEU A 263 -13.03 -69.88 11.71
CA LEU A 263 -12.98 -70.48 13.05
C LEU A 263 -13.93 -71.68 13.15
N THR A 264 -13.54 -72.79 12.53
CA THR A 264 -14.21 -74.09 12.74
C THR A 264 -13.72 -74.73 14.04
N GLU A 265 -14.61 -75.49 14.72
CA GLU A 265 -14.32 -76.22 15.97
C GLU A 265 -12.98 -77.02 15.93
N PRO A 266 -12.62 -77.72 14.83
CA PRO A 266 -11.34 -78.40 14.75
C PRO A 266 -10.13 -77.47 14.66
N PHE A 267 -10.27 -76.30 14.00
CA PHE A 267 -9.20 -75.31 13.89
C PHE A 267 -8.92 -74.62 15.23
N LEU A 268 -9.97 -74.26 15.98
CA LEU A 268 -9.84 -73.72 17.34
C LEU A 268 -9.12 -74.69 18.28
N ARG A 269 -9.47 -75.99 18.23
CA ARG A 269 -8.76 -77.03 19.01
C ARG A 269 -7.31 -77.17 18.59
N TRP A 270 -7.03 -77.21 17.30
CA TRP A 270 -5.66 -77.30 16.79
C TRP A 270 -4.82 -76.07 17.19
N SER A 271 -5.38 -74.86 17.08
CA SER A 271 -4.73 -73.61 17.51
C SER A 271 -4.51 -73.57 19.03
N GLY A 272 -5.44 -74.08 19.82
CA GLY A 272 -5.29 -74.20 21.28
C GLY A 272 -4.14 -75.13 21.67
N ILE A 273 -3.97 -76.25 20.97
CA ILE A 273 -2.83 -77.15 21.15
C ILE A 273 -1.51 -76.45 20.80
N GLN A 274 -1.47 -75.70 19.69
CA GLN A 274 -0.26 -74.94 19.29
C GLN A 274 0.10 -73.86 20.32
N ALA A 275 -0.86 -73.05 20.76
CA ALA A 275 -0.62 -72.01 21.76
C ALA A 275 -0.10 -72.62 23.08
N THR A 276 -0.67 -73.75 23.49
CA THR A 276 -0.21 -74.48 24.68
C THR A 276 1.20 -75.02 24.49
N ARG A 277 1.55 -75.50 23.30
CA ARG A 277 2.90 -75.98 22.96
C ARG A 277 3.92 -74.85 23.00
N ASP A 278 3.59 -73.69 22.44
CA ASP A 278 4.49 -72.54 22.38
C ASP A 278 4.67 -71.91 23.78
N LEU A 279 3.60 -71.87 24.59
CA LEU A 279 3.67 -71.49 26.01
C LEU A 279 4.55 -72.47 26.81
N ALA A 280 4.39 -73.78 26.60
CA ALA A 280 5.22 -74.80 27.24
C ALA A 280 6.70 -74.74 26.81
N ALA A 281 6.97 -74.26 25.60
CA ALA A 281 8.33 -74.04 25.09
C ALA A 281 8.93 -72.69 25.56
N SER A 282 8.13 -71.77 26.11
CA SER A 282 8.62 -70.47 26.55
C SER A 282 9.43 -70.59 27.85
N PRO A 283 10.56 -69.85 27.98
CA PRO A 283 11.48 -70.01 29.11
C PRO A 283 10.93 -69.55 30.48
N ASN A 284 9.76 -68.90 30.52
CA ASN A 284 9.12 -68.39 31.75
C ASN A 284 7.86 -69.17 32.18
N ALA A 285 7.48 -70.25 31.49
CA ALA A 285 6.31 -71.03 31.90
C ALA A 285 6.64 -71.96 33.08
N LYS A 286 6.10 -71.67 34.28
CA LYS A 286 6.47 -72.39 35.52
C LYS A 286 5.48 -73.48 35.98
N MET A 287 4.19 -73.41 35.63
CA MET A 287 3.22 -74.51 35.78
C MET A 287 1.94 -74.21 34.97
N VAL A 288 1.45 -75.16 34.16
CA VAL A 288 0.20 -75.03 33.38
C VAL A 288 -0.78 -76.12 33.83
N LEU A 289 -1.90 -75.74 34.44
CA LEU A 289 -2.95 -76.68 34.88
C LEU A 289 -4.12 -76.64 33.88
N ILE A 290 -4.35 -77.75 33.20
CA ILE A 290 -5.43 -77.91 32.21
C ILE A 290 -6.66 -78.42 32.97
N GLY A 291 -7.62 -77.53 33.23
CA GLY A 291 -8.89 -77.88 33.88
C GLY A 291 -9.79 -78.67 32.93
N GLY A 292 -10.22 -79.87 33.33
CA GLY A 292 -11.05 -80.80 32.55
C GLY A 292 -12.53 -80.41 32.40
N GLY A 293 -12.83 -79.13 32.19
CA GLY A 293 -14.16 -78.66 31.79
C GLY A 293 -14.27 -78.54 30.26
N LYS A 294 -15.50 -78.65 29.71
CA LYS A 294 -15.76 -78.70 28.25
C LYS A 294 -15.21 -77.51 27.44
N ASP A 295 -14.78 -76.42 28.09
CA ASP A 295 -14.22 -75.21 27.45
C ASP A 295 -12.71 -74.98 27.71
N GLY A 296 -11.98 -75.90 28.35
CA GLY A 296 -10.51 -76.08 28.22
C GLY A 296 -9.56 -74.88 28.33
N LEU A 297 -9.94 -73.73 28.91
CA LEU A 297 -9.07 -72.57 29.07
C LEU A 297 -8.08 -72.80 30.23
N PRO A 298 -6.75 -72.72 29.99
CA PRO A 298 -5.74 -72.94 31.03
C PRO A 298 -5.72 -71.79 32.05
N VAL A 299 -5.68 -72.11 33.35
CA VAL A 299 -5.56 -71.14 34.43
C VAL A 299 -4.10 -71.02 34.85
N ILE A 300 -3.55 -69.81 34.81
CA ILE A 300 -2.18 -69.52 35.23
C ILE A 300 -2.20 -69.11 36.71
N LEU A 301 -1.56 -69.89 37.56
CA LEU A 301 -1.35 -69.54 38.97
C LEU A 301 0.05 -68.96 39.13
N ASN A 302 0.11 -67.69 39.55
CA ASN A 302 1.36 -67.02 39.93
C ASN A 302 1.63 -67.28 41.43
N PRO A 303 2.66 -68.06 41.81
CA PRO A 303 2.91 -68.38 43.22
C PRO A 303 3.64 -67.28 44.00
N ASP A 304 4.02 -66.16 43.38
CA ASP A 304 4.60 -65.00 44.06
C ASP A 304 3.51 -63.96 44.38
N ALA A 305 2.57 -64.34 45.24
CA ALA A 305 1.72 -63.41 45.97
C ALA A 305 1.99 -63.60 47.47
N PRO A 306 2.86 -62.78 48.10
CA PRO A 306 2.87 -62.71 49.55
C PRO A 306 1.52 -62.17 50.01
N ASN A 307 0.84 -62.92 50.88
CA ASN A 307 -0.24 -62.39 51.69
C ASN A 307 0.29 -61.20 52.51
N SER A 308 0.00 -59.99 52.05
CA SER A 308 -0.05 -58.80 52.91
C SER A 308 -1.49 -58.28 52.89
N LEU A 309 -2.37 -58.96 53.62
CA LEU A 309 -3.51 -58.26 54.21
C LEU A 309 -3.06 -57.77 55.59
N MET A 310 -3.23 -56.45 55.78
CA MET A 310 -2.98 -55.64 56.98
C MET A 310 -1.53 -55.18 57.19
N ASP A 311 -1.15 -54.10 56.50
CA ASP A 311 -0.70 -52.84 57.13
C ASP A 311 -0.17 -51.88 56.06
N ASN A 312 -1.00 -50.94 55.61
CA ASN A 312 -0.56 -49.54 55.60
C ASN A 312 -1.70 -48.57 55.33
N LYS A 313 -1.92 -47.78 56.38
CA LYS A 313 -2.46 -46.43 56.40
C LYS A 313 -2.00 -45.61 55.18
N ALA A 314 -2.92 -44.82 54.66
CA ALA A 314 -2.76 -43.89 53.55
C ALA A 314 -1.39 -43.18 53.53
N PRO A 315 -0.73 -43.04 52.37
CA PRO A 315 0.39 -42.12 52.25
C PRO A 315 -0.14 -40.68 52.36
N SER A 316 0.30 -40.04 53.43
CA SER A 316 0.28 -38.60 53.64
C SER A 316 0.73 -37.87 52.38
N ARG A 317 -0.04 -36.84 52.01
CA ARG A 317 0.39 -35.75 51.14
C ARG A 317 1.71 -35.17 51.67
N GLN A 318 2.83 -35.50 51.04
CA GLN A 318 4.11 -34.81 51.22
C GLN A 318 5.04 -35.25 50.08
N ASN A 319 4.80 -34.69 48.88
CA ASN A 319 5.78 -34.48 47.78
C ASN A 319 5.09 -34.14 46.44
N GLN A 320 4.09 -33.25 46.47
CA GLN A 320 3.68 -32.43 45.31
C GLN A 320 3.42 -30.97 45.73
N GLU A 321 4.12 -30.50 46.76
CA GLU A 321 4.02 -29.12 47.28
C GLU A 321 5.35 -28.36 47.21
N LYS A 322 6.33 -28.84 46.43
CA LYS A 322 7.60 -28.11 46.20
C LYS A 322 7.86 -27.66 44.77
N GLU A 323 6.88 -27.80 43.88
CA GLU A 323 6.96 -27.25 42.50
C GLU A 323 5.75 -26.37 42.12
N LYS A 324 4.88 -26.05 43.08
CA LYS A 324 3.75 -25.12 42.88
C LYS A 324 3.74 -23.89 43.80
N SER A 325 4.77 -23.71 44.63
CA SER A 325 4.90 -22.56 45.53
C SER A 325 5.55 -21.31 44.90
N ASP A 326 6.09 -21.40 43.68
CA ASP A 326 6.81 -20.28 43.05
C ASP A 326 5.99 -19.47 42.01
N ALA A 327 4.68 -19.73 41.87
CA ALA A 327 3.84 -19.01 40.91
C ALA A 327 2.62 -18.30 41.53
N ALA A 328 2.48 -18.30 42.85
CA ALA A 328 1.34 -17.68 43.53
C ALA A 328 1.79 -16.76 44.69
N GLU A 329 2.73 -15.85 44.40
CA GLU A 329 2.93 -14.66 45.23
C GLU A 329 3.16 -13.43 44.34
N LYS A 330 2.13 -13.07 43.59
CA LYS A 330 1.84 -11.67 43.27
C LYS A 330 0.38 -11.52 42.86
N ASN A 331 -0.26 -10.59 43.54
CA ASN A 331 -1.59 -10.03 43.26
C ASN A 331 -2.75 -10.74 43.95
N GLU A 332 -2.68 -10.70 45.28
CA GLU A 332 -3.83 -10.31 46.07
C GLU A 332 -4.23 -8.88 45.67
N SER A 333 -5.36 -8.72 44.98
CA SER A 333 -6.23 -7.56 45.19
C SER A 333 -7.61 -7.80 44.60
N LEU A 334 -8.61 -7.57 45.46
CA LEU A 334 -9.98 -7.14 45.16
C LEU A 334 -11.06 -8.21 44.90
N THR A 335 -11.83 -8.42 45.97
CA THR A 335 -13.31 -8.44 46.03
C THR A 335 -14.08 -9.61 45.39
N ALA A 336 -14.60 -10.50 46.24
CA ALA A 336 -15.94 -11.06 46.08
C ALA A 336 -16.96 -10.00 46.58
N PRO A 337 -18.08 -9.75 45.87
CA PRO A 337 -19.18 -10.72 45.81
C PRO A 337 -19.95 -10.71 44.48
N GLU A 338 -19.75 -11.69 43.59
CA GLU A 338 -20.57 -11.80 42.37
C GLU A 338 -20.88 -13.24 41.90
N ALA A 339 -20.51 -14.25 42.71
CA ALA A 339 -20.59 -15.65 42.30
C ALA A 339 -22.00 -16.28 42.36
N LEU A 340 -23.00 -15.62 42.97
CA LEU A 340 -24.37 -16.16 43.04
C LEU A 340 -25.31 -15.64 41.94
N THR A 341 -24.89 -14.63 41.17
CA THR A 341 -25.70 -14.04 40.09
C THR A 341 -25.34 -14.62 38.71
N ALA A 342 -24.11 -15.08 38.52
CA ALA A 342 -23.61 -15.57 37.22
C ALA A 342 -24.14 -16.96 36.82
N GLU A 343 -24.55 -17.79 37.78
CA GLU A 343 -25.06 -19.15 37.50
C GLU A 343 -26.55 -19.13 37.08
N LYS A 344 -27.34 -18.18 37.60
CA LYS A 344 -28.70 -17.91 37.13
C LYS A 344 -28.75 -17.18 35.79
N LEU A 345 -27.82 -16.26 35.52
CA LEU A 345 -27.78 -15.59 34.21
C LEU A 345 -27.38 -16.54 33.07
N LYS A 346 -26.52 -17.53 33.30
CA LYS A 346 -26.10 -18.48 32.24
C LYS A 346 -27.20 -19.45 31.81
N THR A 347 -28.13 -19.78 32.70
CA THR A 347 -29.25 -20.70 32.40
C THR A 347 -30.41 -19.99 31.71
N GLU A 348 -30.75 -18.76 32.09
CA GLU A 348 -31.81 -17.97 31.45
C GLU A 348 -31.41 -17.42 30.06
N THR A 349 -30.13 -17.07 29.86
CA THR A 349 -29.66 -16.55 28.57
C THR A 349 -29.52 -17.66 27.51
N GLY A 350 -29.20 -18.89 27.91
CA GLY A 350 -29.13 -20.03 26.99
C GLY A 350 -30.51 -20.48 26.48
N GLN A 351 -31.51 -20.53 27.37
CA GLN A 351 -32.88 -20.94 27.00
C GLN A 351 -33.57 -19.88 26.12
N SER A 352 -33.38 -18.59 26.41
CA SER A 352 -33.95 -17.51 25.59
C SER A 352 -33.30 -17.38 24.19
N LEU A 353 -32.03 -17.77 24.03
CA LEU A 353 -31.37 -17.83 22.72
C LEU A 353 -31.83 -19.03 21.89
N LEU A 354 -32.06 -20.19 22.53
CA LEU A 354 -32.64 -21.36 21.85
C LEU A 354 -34.08 -21.09 21.40
N GLU A 355 -34.92 -20.52 22.26
CA GLU A 355 -36.31 -20.17 21.92
C GLU A 355 -36.39 -19.09 20.82
N ARG A 356 -35.47 -18.11 20.82
CA ARG A 356 -35.34 -17.14 19.73
C ARG A 356 -34.88 -17.78 18.43
N SER A 357 -33.99 -18.78 18.49
CA SER A 357 -33.52 -19.50 17.30
C SER A 357 -34.61 -20.38 16.69
N GLU A 358 -35.42 -21.05 17.52
CA GLU A 358 -36.55 -21.87 17.05
C GLU A 358 -37.66 -21.00 16.44
N ASN A 359 -37.97 -19.85 17.06
CA ASN A 359 -38.92 -18.90 16.50
C ASN A 359 -38.44 -18.30 15.18
N ALA A 360 -37.14 -17.98 15.05
CA ALA A 360 -36.57 -17.49 13.80
C ALA A 360 -36.62 -18.55 12.68
N LEU A 361 -36.36 -19.82 13.00
CA LEU A 361 -36.48 -20.92 12.04
C LEU A 361 -37.93 -21.18 11.62
N SER A 362 -38.89 -21.05 12.54
CA SER A 362 -40.33 -21.13 12.27
C SER A 362 -40.82 -20.00 11.35
N ASP A 363 -40.33 -18.78 11.55
CA ASP A 363 -40.67 -17.64 10.69
C ASP A 363 -40.05 -17.76 9.29
N ILE A 364 -38.83 -18.29 9.19
CA ILE A 364 -38.19 -18.57 7.90
C ILE A 364 -38.96 -19.67 7.15
N THR A 365 -39.37 -20.74 7.83
CA THR A 365 -40.17 -21.81 7.20
C THR A 365 -41.54 -21.31 6.75
N LYS A 366 -42.25 -20.51 7.56
CA LYS A 366 -43.51 -19.86 7.14
C LYS A 366 -43.34 -18.91 5.96
N ARG A 367 -42.22 -18.18 5.89
CA ARG A 367 -41.90 -17.32 4.74
C ARG A 367 -41.61 -18.12 3.48
N LEU A 368 -40.86 -19.23 3.59
CA LEU A 368 -40.62 -20.13 2.46
C LEU A 368 -41.91 -20.73 1.94
N ASP A 369 -42.81 -21.14 2.84
CA ASP A 369 -44.09 -21.74 2.46
C ASP A 369 -44.99 -20.73 1.73
N ARG A 370 -45.06 -19.48 2.21
CA ARG A 370 -45.76 -18.38 1.52
C ARG A 370 -45.17 -18.04 0.16
N MET A 371 -43.84 -18.09 0.01
CA MET A 371 -43.21 -17.90 -1.29
C MET A 371 -43.54 -19.04 -2.24
N SER A 372 -43.55 -20.28 -1.76
CA SER A 372 -43.93 -21.44 -2.58
C SER A 372 -45.40 -21.34 -3.03
N SER A 373 -46.30 -20.95 -2.14
CA SER A 373 -47.72 -20.77 -2.47
C SER A 373 -47.94 -19.61 -3.43
N GLY A 374 -47.23 -18.50 -3.27
CA GLY A 374 -47.31 -17.34 -4.18
C GLY A 374 -46.79 -17.67 -5.59
N ILE A 375 -45.70 -18.44 -5.68
CA ILE A 375 -45.16 -18.92 -6.96
C ILE A 375 -46.15 -19.88 -7.64
N LEU A 376 -46.78 -20.78 -6.89
CA LEU A 376 -47.81 -21.68 -7.42
C LEU A 376 -49.07 -20.93 -7.87
N GLU A 377 -49.44 -19.85 -7.17
CA GLU A 377 -50.59 -19.01 -7.53
C GLU A 377 -50.31 -18.21 -8.81
N GLU A 378 -49.12 -17.60 -8.96
CA GLU A 378 -48.69 -16.93 -10.20
C GLU A 378 -48.58 -17.90 -11.38
N LEU A 379 -48.04 -19.10 -11.17
CA LEU A 379 -47.98 -20.14 -12.20
C LEU A 379 -49.40 -20.60 -12.61
N SER A 380 -50.31 -20.73 -11.65
CA SER A 380 -51.71 -21.10 -11.95
C SER A 380 -52.45 -19.99 -12.71
N ALA A 381 -52.21 -18.72 -12.37
CA ALA A 381 -52.78 -17.56 -13.05
C ALA A 381 -52.22 -17.42 -14.47
N GLY A 382 -50.91 -17.62 -14.64
CA GLY A 382 -50.25 -17.62 -15.96
C GLY A 382 -50.72 -18.76 -16.87
N ILE A 383 -51.02 -19.93 -16.32
CA ILE A 383 -51.59 -21.06 -17.09
C ILE A 383 -53.04 -20.78 -17.48
N LYS A 384 -53.82 -20.09 -16.63
CA LYS A 384 -55.21 -19.71 -16.94
C LYS A 384 -55.29 -18.62 -18.01
N ALA A 385 -54.42 -17.60 -17.93
CA ALA A 385 -54.33 -16.53 -18.92
C ALA A 385 -53.82 -16.98 -20.31
N LYS A 386 -53.26 -18.18 -20.41
CA LYS A 386 -52.81 -18.78 -21.68
C LYS A 386 -53.84 -19.74 -22.30
N ARG A 387 -54.97 -19.97 -21.61
CA ARG A 387 -56.03 -20.91 -22.02
C ARG A 387 -57.32 -20.22 -22.49
N ASP A 388 -57.49 -18.94 -22.18
CA ASP A 388 -58.46 -18.04 -22.81
C ASP A 388 -57.79 -17.26 -23.95
#